data_AF-A0A496A5Y7-F1
#
_entry.id   AF-A0A496A5Y7-F1
#
_cell.length_a   1.000
_cell.length_b   1.000
_cell.length_c   1.000
_cell.angle_alpha   90.00
_cell.angle_beta   90.00
_cell.angle_gamma   90.00
#
_symmetry.space_group_name_H-M   'P 1'
#
loop_
_entity.id
_entity.type
_entity.pdbx_description
1 polymer ?
#
loop_
_entity_poly.entity_id
_entity_poly.type
_entity_poly.pdbx_seq_one_letter_code
_entity_poly.pdbx_strand_id
1 'polypeptide(L)' 'GDKVYGVSNQGVYRIDTQTGTCIQMSSEVPYKITAFAVDRGIFYIGTRHRGVLRLQINQPYN' A
#
# COMPACT_ATOMS: atom_id res chain seq x y z
N GLY A 1 -7.06 -16.32 -2.09
CA GLY A 1 -8.10 -15.29 -2.06
C GLY A 1 -7.48 -13.99 -2.52
N ASP A 2 -8.19 -13.25 -3.37
CA ASP A 2 -7.72 -11.98 -3.90
C ASP A 2 -7.57 -10.99 -2.75
N LYS A 3 -6.34 -10.48 -2.57
CA LYS A 3 -6.05 -9.46 -1.55
C LYS A 3 -6.36 -8.11 -2.15
N VAL A 4 -7.19 -7.32 -1.48
CA VAL A 4 -7.47 -5.95 -1.88
C VAL A 4 -6.53 -5.02 -1.13
N TYR A 5 -5.89 -4.10 -1.87
CA TYR A 5 -4.97 -3.13 -1.32
C TYR A 5 -5.41 -1.72 -1.69
N GLY A 6 -5.12 -0.77 -0.81
CA GLY A 6 -5.33 0.65 -1.05
C GLY A 6 -4.12 1.46 -0.61
N VAL A 7 -4.01 2.67 -1.13
CA VAL A 7 -2.98 3.62 -0.72
C VAL A 7 -3.60 4.99 -0.52
N SER A 8 -3.16 5.67 0.53
CA SER A 8 -3.45 7.07 0.80
C SER A 8 -2.18 7.76 1.29
N ASN A 9 -2.23 9.07 1.50
CA ASN A 9 -1.07 9.79 2.05
C ASN A 9 -0.68 9.24 3.44
N GLN A 10 -1.59 8.60 4.18
CA GLN A 10 -1.29 8.01 5.48
C GLN A 10 -0.57 6.65 5.40
N GLY A 11 -0.57 6.00 4.23
CA GLY A 11 0.15 4.75 4.01
C GLY A 11 -0.54 3.78 3.05
N VAL A 12 0.00 2.57 3.00
CA VAL A 12 -0.58 1.42 2.31
C VAL A 12 -1.44 0.63 3.27
N TYR A 13 -2.57 0.13 2.78
CA TYR A 13 -3.53 -0.66 3.56
C TYR A 13 -3.85 -1.98 2.86
N ARG A 14 -4.03 -3.03 3.65
CA ARG A 14 -4.70 -4.26 3.21
C ARG A 14 -6.13 -4.23 3.72
N ILE A 15 -7.09 -4.48 2.84
CA ILE A 15 -8.50 -4.58 3.19
C ILE A 15 -8.84 -6.04 3.43
N ASP A 16 -9.32 -6.35 4.62
CA ASP A 16 -9.95 -7.62 4.91
C ASP A 16 -11.34 -7.63 4.25
N THR A 17 -11.53 -8.46 3.23
CA THR A 17 -12.75 -8.45 2.42
C THR A 17 -13.95 -9.10 3.10
N GLN A 18 -13.74 -9.81 4.21
CA GLN A 18 -14.83 -10.45 4.98
C GLN A 18 -15.42 -9.47 6.00
N THR A 19 -14.55 -8.69 6.65
CA THR A 19 -14.92 -7.77 7.73
C THR A 19 -15.01 -6.31 7.28
N GLY A 20 -14.43 -5.97 6.13
CA GLY A 20 -14.28 -4.59 5.66
C GLY A 20 -13.20 -3.79 6.40
N THR A 21 -12.40 -4.44 7.25
CA THR A 21 -11.41 -3.77 8.09
C THR A 21 -10.16 -3.39 7.28
N CYS A 22 -9.67 -2.16 7.48
CA CYS A 22 -8.43 -1.67 6.88
C CYS A 22 -7.25 -1.87 7.84
N ILE A 23 -6.29 -2.71 7.45
CA ILE A 23 -5.05 -2.95 8.21
C ILE A 23 -3.95 -2.10 7.59
N GLN A 24 -3.38 -1.17 8.35
CA GLN A 24 -2.27 -0.35 7.88
C GLN A 24 -1.00 -1.19 7.79
N MET A 25 -0.33 -1.11 6.64
CA MET A 25 0.81 -1.93 6.28
C MET A 25 2.12 -1.12 6.20
N SER A 26 2.03 0.21 6.05
CA SER A 26 3.19 1.10 5.99
C SER A 26 2.96 2.39 6.76
N SER A 27 4.05 3.07 7.10
CA SER A 27 4.04 4.47 7.53
C SER A 27 3.55 5.41 6.43
N GLU A 28 3.41 6.68 6.79
CA GLU A 28 2.99 7.78 5.91
C GLU A 28 3.76 7.82 4.59
N VAL A 29 3.05 8.12 3.51
CA VAL A 29 3.60 8.43 2.19
C VAL A 29 3.46 9.94 2.00
N PRO A 30 4.52 10.74 2.23
CA PRO A 30 4.42 12.19 2.42
C PRO A 30 4.24 12.99 1.10
N TYR A 31 3.67 12.38 0.07
CA TYR A 31 3.52 12.98 -1.26
C TYR A 31 2.14 12.70 -1.85
N LYS A 32 1.66 13.61 -2.70
CA LYS A 32 0.42 13.39 -3.46
C LYS A 32 0.58 12.16 -4.35
N ILE A 33 -0.23 11.14 -4.10
CA ILE A 33 -0.26 9.89 -4.86
C ILE A 33 -1.00 10.11 -6.18
N THR A 34 -0.48 9.52 -7.25
CA THR A 34 -1.06 9.60 -8.61
C THR A 34 -1.33 8.24 -9.24
N ALA A 35 -0.67 7.17 -8.76
CA ALA A 35 -0.85 5.81 -9.24
C ALA A 35 -0.49 4.79 -8.16
N PHE A 36 -1.06 3.59 -8.27
CA PHE A 36 -0.80 2.47 -7.36
C PHE A 36 -0.84 1.15 -8.11
N ALA A 37 0.17 0.30 -7.88
CA ALA A 37 0.24 -1.05 -8.42
C ALA A 37 0.89 -2.01 -7.42
N VAL A 38 0.54 -3.29 -7.52
CA VAL A 38 1.07 -4.36 -6.67
C VAL A 38 1.52 -5.52 -7.53
N ASP A 39 2.76 -5.98 -7.34
CA ASP A 39 3.28 -7.20 -7.97
C ASP A 39 4.04 -8.02 -6.93
N ARG A 40 3.68 -9.29 -6.77
CA ARG A 40 4.34 -10.24 -5.86
C ARG A 40 4.60 -9.70 -4.44
N GLY A 41 3.67 -8.90 -3.91
CA GLY A 41 3.79 -8.29 -2.57
C GLY A 41 4.68 -7.05 -2.49
N ILE A 42 5.16 -6.55 -3.62
CA ILE A 42 5.84 -5.27 -3.77
C ILE A 42 4.80 -4.22 -4.17
N PHE A 43 4.82 -3.10 -3.47
CA PHE A 43 3.92 -1.97 -3.69
C PHE A 43 4.66 -0.86 -4.43
N TYR A 44 4.09 -0.42 -5.54
CA TYR A 44 4.61 0.68 -6.36
C TYR A 44 3.66 1.87 -6.27
N ILE A 45 4.18 2.99 -5.78
CA ILE A 45 3.37 4.19 -5.53
C ILE A 45 3.92 5.32 -6.40
N GLY A 46 3.13 5.70 -7.40
CA GLY A 46 3.41 6.86 -8.21
C GLY A 46 3.14 8.13 -7.40
N THR A 47 4.12 9.02 -7.36
CA THR A 47 4.05 10.26 -6.59
C THR A 47 4.23 11.46 -7.50
N ARG A 48 3.48 12.53 -7.24
CA ARG A 48 3.61 13.77 -7.99
C ARG A 48 5.01 14.36 -7.75
N HIS A 49 5.79 14.54 -8.82
CA HIS A 49 7.13 15.14 -8.82
C HIS A 49 8.24 14.39 -8.04
N ARG A 50 7.97 13.17 -7.55
CA ARG A 50 8.95 12.39 -6.75
C ARG A 50 9.19 10.97 -7.29
N GLY A 51 8.68 10.67 -8.47
CA GLY A 51 8.89 9.38 -9.13
C GLY A 51 8.03 8.28 -8.53
N VAL A 52 8.58 7.07 -8.45
CA VAL A 52 7.88 5.87 -7.94
C VAL A 52 8.57 5.39 -6.67
N LEU A 53 7.81 5.29 -5.58
CA LEU A 53 8.27 4.63 -4.36
C LEU A 53 8.04 3.13 -4.47
N ARG A 54 9.05 2.35 -4.11
CA ARG A 54 8.97 0.89 -4.00
C ARG A 54 8.96 0.50 -2.54
N LEU A 55 7.86 -0.09 -2.06
CA LEU A 55 7.76 -0.62 -0.71
C LEU A 55 7.67 -2.14 -0.75
N GLN A 56 8.53 -2.78 0.02
CA GLN A 56 8.43 -4.20 0.32
C GLN A 56 8.01 -4.30 1.78
N ILE A 57 6.78 -4.71 2.00
CA ILE A 57 6.24 -4.81 3.35
C ILE A 57 6.50 -6.23 3.83
N ASN A 58 7.43 -6.35 4.78
CA ASN A 58 7.64 -7.62 5.47
C ASN A 58 6.35 -7.89 6.24
N GLN A 59 5.65 -8.98 5.91
CA GLN A 59 4.55 -9.44 6.75
C GLN A 59 5.12 -9.69 8.15
N PRO A 60 4.51 -9.18 9.23
CA PRO A 60 4.91 -9.60 10.57
C PRO A 60 4.80 -11.13 10.62
N TYR A 61 5.83 -11.77 11.17
CA TYR A 61 5.77 -13.19 11.53
C TYR A 61 4.55 -13.38 12.45
N ASN A 62 3.62 -14.25 12.04
CA ASN A 62 2.57 -14.77 12.92
C ASN A 62 3.18 -15.81 13.85
#